data_AF-A0A7C4QML7-F1
#
_entry.id   AF-A0A7C4QML7-F1
#
_cell.length_a   1.000
_cell.length_b   1.000
_cell.length_c   1.000
_cell.angle_alpha   90.00
_cell.angle_beta   90.00
_cell.angle_gamma   90.00
#
_symmetry.space_group_name_H-M   'P 1'
#
loop_
_entity.id
_entity.type
_entity.pdbx_description
1 polymer ?
#
loop_
_entity_poly.entity_id
_entity_poly.type
_entity_poly.pdbx_seq_one_letter_code
_entity_poly.pdbx_strand_id
1 'polypeptide(L)'
;MDVYKEWLGIPEGPRPPDYYALLRLVQFEDDPEKIRKHYKKLNAHVRKYATGQYSVESQELLNELAKAMLCLTDAESKKEYDRSLGRVIDERDAATGRKPLTAYLQEEGVLTGAQVNEVKSHADRIGLTLRDAVVQMKLATVEQATRAYANELGLSYIDLADMVPEEAALDALPKNVVRRYTCLPLFVDAEKVLVACADEPSHDLEEEIRLRFGRPMKTVLATPQSIKENIDRYYAPGMRKEPTAPAKAGGMAAKTGGMAAKIAQKVAQQKPVSSLSPEERAERRNLGIVLACMTFVILGNLDTWVLWDLAWRHFLPLSFQYFPFVGTLILGGPALFVIWQLYFKSR
;
A
#
# COMPACT_ATOMS: atom_id res chain seq x y z
N MET A 1 31.90 8.94 10.86
CA MET A 1 32.08 7.65 11.54
C MET A 1 31.92 6.57 10.50
N ASP A 2 32.81 5.58 10.44
CA ASP A 2 32.62 4.45 9.51
C ASP A 2 31.88 3.34 10.26
N VAL A 3 30.55 3.34 10.17
CA VAL A 3 29.69 2.37 10.88
C VAL A 3 29.97 0.92 10.50
N TYR A 4 30.44 0.67 9.28
CA TYR A 4 30.77 -0.68 8.84
C TYR A 4 32.04 -1.18 9.53
N LYS A 5 33.05 -0.33 9.66
CA LYS A 5 34.28 -0.67 10.38
C LYS A 5 34.04 -0.74 11.88
N GLU A 6 33.39 0.27 12.45
CA GLU A 6 33.28 0.45 13.89
C GLU A 6 32.26 -0.50 14.54
N TRP A 7 31.13 -0.78 13.87
CA TRP A 7 30.09 -1.66 14.43
C TRP A 7 30.10 -3.05 13.80
N LEU A 8 30.30 -3.14 12.49
CA LEU A 8 30.28 -4.42 11.79
C LEU A 8 31.67 -5.05 11.63
N GLY A 9 32.75 -4.37 12.03
CA GLY A 9 34.12 -4.91 11.92
C GLY A 9 34.54 -5.20 10.48
N ILE A 10 33.89 -4.58 9.49
CA ILE A 10 34.21 -4.76 8.08
C ILE A 10 35.42 -3.87 7.75
N PRO A 11 36.54 -4.46 7.27
CA PRO A 11 37.74 -3.69 6.96
C PRO A 11 37.48 -2.59 5.92
N GLU A 12 38.40 -1.63 5.87
CA GLU A 12 38.33 -0.55 4.87
C GLU A 12 38.41 -1.12 3.46
N GLY A 13 37.59 -0.56 2.57
CA GLY A 13 37.40 -1.05 1.21
C GLY A 13 36.35 -0.24 0.47
N PRO A 14 35.90 -0.70 -0.71
CA PRO A 14 34.83 -0.03 -1.43
C PRO A 14 33.55 0.02 -0.58
N ARG A 15 32.93 1.20 -0.52
CA ARG A 15 31.67 1.44 0.20
C ARG A 15 30.56 1.80 -0.80
N PRO A 16 29.31 1.36 -0.57
CA PRO A 16 28.89 0.40 0.46
C PRO A 16 29.46 -1.01 0.18
N PRO A 17 29.66 -1.86 1.22
CA PRO A 17 30.05 -3.25 1.03
C PRO A 17 28.95 -4.02 0.27
N ASP A 18 29.33 -5.13 -0.37
CA ASP A 18 28.35 -6.03 -0.97
C ASP A 18 27.44 -6.69 0.10
N TYR A 19 26.28 -7.21 -0.32
CA TYR A 19 25.27 -7.76 0.60
C TYR A 19 25.74 -9.00 1.36
N TYR A 20 26.66 -9.79 0.78
CA TYR A 20 27.23 -10.95 1.45
C TYR A 20 28.18 -10.50 2.56
N ALA A 21 29.10 -9.58 2.25
CA ALA A 21 30.01 -8.98 3.21
C ALA A 21 29.27 -8.24 4.33
N LEU A 22 28.23 -7.49 3.98
CA LEU A 22 27.39 -6.74 4.92
C LEU A 22 26.72 -7.68 5.93
N LEU A 23 26.24 -8.85 5.49
CA LEU A 23 25.65 -9.88 6.36
C LEU A 23 26.68 -10.87 6.94
N ARG A 24 27.99 -10.66 6.70
CA ARG A 24 29.06 -11.57 7.10
C ARG A 24 28.83 -13.01 6.62
N LEU A 25 28.43 -13.15 5.36
CA LEU A 25 28.20 -14.41 4.68
C LEU A 25 29.33 -14.69 3.68
N VAL A 26 29.45 -15.97 3.31
CA VAL A 26 30.27 -16.36 2.16
C VAL A 26 29.57 -15.89 0.89
N GLN A 27 30.34 -15.43 -0.09
CA GLN A 27 29.81 -15.02 -1.38
C GLN A 27 29.01 -16.17 -2.02
N PHE A 28 27.84 -15.86 -2.56
CA PHE A 28 26.91 -16.83 -3.16
C PHE A 28 26.32 -17.86 -2.18
N GLU A 29 26.21 -17.52 -0.90
CA GLU A 29 25.42 -18.32 0.05
C GLU A 29 24.00 -18.56 -0.47
N ASP A 30 23.57 -19.81 -0.48
CA ASP A 30 22.27 -20.24 -1.01
C ASP A 30 21.27 -20.63 0.09
N ASP A 31 21.73 -20.86 1.33
CA ASP A 31 20.85 -21.20 2.45
C ASP A 31 20.12 -19.94 2.99
N PRO A 32 18.79 -19.82 2.77
CA PRO A 32 18.03 -18.65 3.22
C PRO A 32 17.93 -18.57 4.75
N GLU A 33 17.94 -19.69 5.46
CA GLU A 33 17.88 -19.70 6.93
C GLU A 33 19.18 -19.18 7.53
N LYS A 34 20.32 -19.53 6.91
CA LYS A 34 21.62 -18.97 7.30
C LYS A 34 21.69 -17.47 7.05
N ILE A 35 21.19 -16.99 5.91
CA ILE A 35 21.07 -15.55 5.62
C ILE A 35 20.26 -14.83 6.70
N ARG A 36 19.06 -15.35 7.02
CA ARG A 36 18.17 -14.79 8.05
C ARG A 36 18.80 -14.77 9.44
N LYS A 37 19.50 -15.85 9.81
CA LYS A 37 20.19 -15.97 11.11
C LYS A 37 21.28 -14.91 11.26
N HIS A 38 22.07 -14.69 10.20
CA HIS A 38 23.11 -13.66 10.18
C HIS A 38 22.52 -12.25 10.27
N TYR A 39 21.48 -11.97 9.47
CA TYR A 39 20.72 -10.73 9.55
C TYR A 39 20.23 -10.47 10.98
N LYS A 40 19.51 -11.42 11.60
CA LYS A 40 18.96 -11.26 12.96
C LYS A 40 20.04 -10.89 13.98
N LYS A 41 21.20 -11.54 13.92
CA LYS A 41 22.34 -11.28 14.81
C LYS A 41 22.90 -9.86 14.62
N LEU A 42 23.13 -9.45 13.38
CA LEU A 42 23.70 -8.13 13.06
C LEU A 42 22.70 -7.01 13.33
N ASN A 43 21.45 -7.20 12.92
CA ASN A 43 20.36 -6.28 13.19
C ASN A 43 20.17 -6.05 14.71
N ALA A 44 20.17 -7.11 15.52
CA ALA A 44 20.12 -6.98 16.98
C ALA A 44 21.34 -6.23 17.57
N HIS A 45 22.50 -6.34 16.94
CA HIS A 45 23.69 -5.58 17.35
C HIS A 45 23.54 -4.09 17.01
N VAL A 46 23.17 -3.76 15.77
CA VAL A 46 23.02 -2.37 15.30
C VAL A 46 21.92 -1.64 16.07
N ARG A 47 20.81 -2.32 16.42
CA ARG A 47 19.72 -1.74 17.23
C ARG A 47 20.17 -1.19 18.59
N LYS A 48 21.34 -1.58 19.11
CA LYS A 48 21.90 -1.00 20.34
C LYS A 48 22.28 0.48 20.19
N TYR A 49 22.47 0.94 18.96
CA TYR A 49 22.82 2.32 18.61
C TYR A 49 21.63 3.12 18.08
N ALA A 50 20.41 2.55 18.11
CA ALA A 50 19.21 3.18 17.56
C ALA A 50 18.75 4.44 18.33
N THR A 51 19.29 4.68 19.53
CA THR A 51 19.00 5.86 20.35
C THR A 51 20.26 6.70 20.58
N GLY A 52 20.06 7.99 20.81
CA GLY A 52 21.15 8.94 21.08
C GLY A 52 21.74 9.53 19.81
N GLN A 53 23.03 9.87 19.85
CA GLN A 53 23.70 10.64 18.80
C GLN A 53 23.89 9.92 17.47
N TYR A 54 23.77 8.59 17.45
CA TYR A 54 23.97 7.74 16.27
C TYR A 54 22.66 7.16 15.72
N SER A 55 21.52 7.72 16.11
CA SER A 55 20.20 7.18 15.73
C SER A 55 19.99 7.17 14.22
N VAL A 56 20.47 8.19 13.51
CA VAL A 56 20.35 8.32 12.05
C VAL A 56 21.20 7.25 11.36
N GLU A 57 22.48 7.16 11.70
CA GLU A 57 23.41 6.20 11.09
C GLU A 57 23.02 4.74 11.43
N SER A 58 22.49 4.51 12.64
CA SER A 58 21.91 3.23 13.01
C SER A 58 20.72 2.89 12.15
N GLN A 59 19.81 3.83 11.89
CA GLN A 59 18.63 3.57 11.07
C GLN A 59 19.02 3.26 9.62
N GLU A 60 19.95 4.04 9.05
CA GLU A 60 20.46 3.81 7.69
C GLU A 60 21.07 2.40 7.56
N LEU A 61 21.91 1.99 8.52
CA LEU A 61 22.51 0.65 8.49
C LEU A 61 21.48 -0.47 8.68
N LEU A 62 20.45 -0.28 9.52
CA LEU A 62 19.36 -1.25 9.68
C LEU A 62 18.60 -1.43 8.36
N ASN A 63 18.36 -0.34 7.63
CA ASN A 63 17.71 -0.39 6.32
C ASN A 63 18.57 -1.15 5.30
N GLU A 64 19.89 -0.91 5.29
CA GLU A 64 20.80 -1.64 4.41
C GLU A 64 20.84 -3.14 4.72
N LEU A 65 20.91 -3.51 6.00
CA LEU A 65 20.85 -4.91 6.44
C LEU A 65 19.54 -5.58 6.00
N ALA A 66 18.41 -4.87 6.12
CA ALA A 66 17.12 -5.37 5.68
C ALA A 66 17.06 -5.55 4.16
N LYS A 67 17.57 -4.58 3.38
CA LYS A 67 17.66 -4.67 1.92
C LYS A 67 18.51 -5.85 1.47
N ALA A 68 19.68 -6.05 2.10
CA ALA A 68 20.55 -7.18 1.83
C ALA A 68 19.85 -8.52 2.10
N MET A 69 19.19 -8.66 3.24
CA MET A 69 18.46 -9.88 3.60
C MET A 69 17.30 -10.16 2.64
N LEU A 70 16.52 -9.15 2.28
CA LEU A 70 15.39 -9.30 1.35
C LEU A 70 15.88 -9.65 -0.06
N CYS A 71 16.94 -9.01 -0.54
CA CYS A 71 17.52 -9.32 -1.84
C CYS A 71 18.03 -10.76 -1.89
N LEU A 72 18.78 -11.20 -0.87
CA LEU A 72 19.40 -12.52 -0.86
C LEU A 72 18.43 -13.67 -0.54
N THR A 73 17.24 -13.38 0.00
CA THR A 73 16.20 -14.40 0.26
C THR A 73 15.12 -14.47 -0.82
N ASP A 74 15.05 -13.48 -1.72
CA ASP A 74 14.14 -13.45 -2.87
C ASP A 74 14.84 -14.09 -4.09
N ALA A 75 14.26 -15.15 -4.64
CA ALA A 75 14.93 -15.96 -5.67
C ALA A 75 15.30 -15.17 -6.94
N GLU A 76 14.42 -14.26 -7.37
CA GLU A 76 14.66 -13.44 -8.57
C GLU A 76 15.69 -12.34 -8.30
N SER A 77 15.51 -11.62 -7.19
CA SER A 77 16.41 -10.54 -6.79
C SER A 77 17.82 -11.07 -6.52
N LYS A 78 17.95 -12.23 -5.86
CA LYS A 78 19.23 -12.91 -5.63
C LYS A 78 19.89 -13.31 -6.94
N LYS A 79 19.14 -13.88 -7.88
CA LYS A 79 19.67 -14.29 -9.19
C LYS A 79 20.28 -13.11 -9.95
N GLU A 80 19.56 -11.98 -9.98
CA GLU A 80 20.03 -10.75 -10.63
C GLU A 80 21.25 -10.17 -9.92
N TYR A 81 21.22 -10.14 -8.59
CA TYR A 81 22.33 -9.66 -7.77
C TYR A 81 23.58 -10.54 -7.92
N ASP A 82 23.44 -11.85 -7.83
CA ASP A 82 24.53 -12.81 -7.98
C ASP A 82 25.16 -12.70 -9.38
N ARG A 83 24.35 -12.51 -10.42
CA ARG A 83 24.84 -12.26 -11.78
C ARG A 83 25.66 -10.97 -11.85
N SER A 84 25.23 -9.90 -11.18
CA SER A 84 25.97 -8.63 -11.13
C SER A 84 27.35 -8.78 -10.46
N LEU A 85 27.49 -9.75 -9.54
CA LEU A 85 28.74 -10.11 -8.88
C LEU A 85 29.54 -11.20 -9.64
N GLY A 86 29.08 -11.62 -10.82
CA GLY A 86 29.80 -12.56 -11.68
C GLY A 86 29.46 -14.04 -11.45
N ARG A 87 28.39 -14.39 -10.73
CA ARG A 87 27.93 -15.79 -10.65
C ARG A 87 27.45 -16.26 -12.01
N VAL A 88 28.09 -17.30 -12.54
CA VAL A 88 27.57 -18.05 -13.68
C VAL A 88 26.51 -19.01 -13.16
N ILE A 89 25.26 -18.81 -13.61
CA ILE A 89 24.12 -19.65 -13.22
C ILE A 89 23.75 -20.47 -14.45
N ASP A 90 23.75 -21.79 -14.33
CA ASP A 90 23.18 -22.65 -15.37
C ASP A 90 21.66 -22.43 -15.37
N GLU A 91 21.11 -21.98 -16.50
CA GLU A 91 19.67 -21.70 -16.63
C GLU A 91 18.81 -22.95 -16.38
N ARG A 92 19.38 -24.15 -16.49
CA ARG A 92 18.72 -25.43 -16.18
C ARG A 92 18.44 -25.62 -14.70
N ASP A 93 19.27 -25.03 -13.83
CA ASP A 93 19.10 -25.07 -12.38
C ASP A 93 18.20 -23.93 -11.86
N ALA A 94 17.81 -22.99 -12.74
CA ALA A 94 17.00 -21.83 -12.41
C ALA A 94 15.49 -22.12 -12.38
N ALA A 95 15.09 -23.30 -11.89
CA ALA A 95 13.70 -23.52 -11.54
C ALA A 95 13.30 -22.44 -10.52
N THR A 96 12.27 -21.66 -10.84
CA THR A 96 11.71 -20.68 -9.90
C THR A 96 11.46 -21.41 -8.59
N GLY A 97 12.23 -21.10 -7.54
CA GLY A 97 12.17 -21.79 -6.24
C GLY A 97 10.83 -21.63 -5.49
N ARG A 98 9.78 -21.19 -6.20
CA ARG A 98 8.39 -21.09 -5.77
C ARG A 98 7.80 -22.48 -5.83
N LYS A 99 7.24 -22.91 -4.71
CA LYS A 99 6.58 -24.20 -4.56
C LYS A 99 5.21 -23.95 -3.96
N PRO A 100 4.20 -24.78 -4.28
CA PRO A 100 2.93 -24.73 -3.57
C PRO A 100 3.16 -24.86 -2.06
N LEU A 101 2.40 -24.14 -1.24
CA LEU A 101 2.57 -24.11 0.22
C LEU A 101 2.68 -25.52 0.83
N THR A 102 1.84 -26.45 0.38
CA THR A 102 1.85 -27.84 0.89
C THR A 102 3.11 -28.60 0.53
N ALA A 103 3.68 -28.37 -0.67
CA ALA A 103 4.94 -28.99 -1.09
C ALA A 103 6.14 -28.40 -0.33
N TYR A 104 6.15 -27.08 -0.14
CA TYR A 104 7.17 -26.41 0.67
C TYR A 104 7.20 -26.97 2.11
N LEU A 105 6.03 -27.10 2.75
CA LEU A 105 5.92 -27.66 4.09
C LEU A 105 6.28 -29.16 4.17
N GLN A 106 6.08 -29.93 3.10
CA GLN A 106 6.51 -31.32 3.04
C GLN A 106 8.03 -31.45 2.97
N GLU A 107 8.69 -30.61 2.19
CA GLU A 107 10.15 -30.59 2.08
C GLU A 107 10.83 -30.16 3.38
N GLU A 108 10.24 -29.19 4.09
CA GLU A 108 10.69 -28.83 5.45
C GLU A 108 10.39 -29.92 6.50
N GLY A 109 9.71 -31.01 6.11
CA GLY A 109 9.35 -32.11 7.01
C GLY A 109 8.22 -31.77 8.00
N VAL A 110 7.52 -30.65 7.79
CA VAL A 110 6.41 -30.19 8.63
C VAL A 110 5.14 -31.00 8.33
N LEU A 111 4.94 -31.38 7.06
CA LEU A 111 3.80 -32.18 6.63
C LEU A 111 4.22 -33.50 6.00
N THR A 112 3.43 -34.54 6.23
CA THR A 112 3.50 -35.81 5.49
C THR A 112 2.58 -35.80 4.27
N GLY A 113 2.79 -36.73 3.33
CA GLY A 113 1.90 -36.95 2.18
C GLY A 113 0.43 -37.14 2.57
N ALA A 114 0.17 -37.92 3.63
CA ALA A 114 -1.18 -38.17 4.12
C ALA A 114 -1.83 -36.90 4.71
N GLN A 115 -1.08 -36.13 5.50
CA GLN A 115 -1.56 -34.90 6.11
C GLN A 115 -1.90 -33.83 5.08
N VAL A 116 -1.20 -33.76 3.94
CA VAL A 116 -1.55 -32.82 2.87
C VAL A 116 -2.93 -33.10 2.29
N ASN A 117 -3.30 -34.36 2.09
CA ASN A 117 -4.63 -34.71 1.61
C ASN A 117 -5.71 -34.39 2.66
N GLU A 118 -5.40 -34.64 3.93
CA GLU A 118 -6.29 -34.30 5.05
C GLU A 118 -6.54 -32.78 5.12
N VAL A 119 -5.49 -31.97 5.06
CA VAL A 119 -5.55 -30.50 5.04
C VAL A 119 -6.41 -30.00 3.89
N LYS A 120 -6.21 -30.52 2.67
CA LYS A 120 -7.01 -30.14 1.50
C LYS A 120 -8.49 -30.45 1.71
N SER A 121 -8.80 -31.67 2.14
CA SER A 121 -10.19 -32.08 2.42
C SER A 121 -10.85 -31.25 3.53
N HIS A 122 -10.08 -30.86 4.54
CA HIS A 122 -10.54 -30.02 5.64
C HIS A 122 -10.78 -28.58 5.18
N ALA A 123 -9.86 -28.01 4.40
CA ALA A 123 -9.98 -26.68 3.80
C ALA A 123 -11.23 -26.59 2.92
N ASP A 124 -11.43 -27.55 2.01
CA ASP A 124 -12.57 -27.58 1.09
C ASP A 124 -13.92 -27.70 1.82
N ARG A 125 -13.98 -28.55 2.86
CA ARG A 125 -15.22 -28.78 3.63
C ARG A 125 -15.68 -27.56 4.42
N ILE A 126 -14.74 -26.75 4.93
CA ILE A 126 -15.04 -25.62 5.82
C ILE A 126 -14.93 -24.28 5.07
N GLY A 127 -14.33 -24.26 3.88
CA GLY A 127 -14.10 -23.05 3.09
C GLY A 127 -12.95 -22.19 3.63
N LEU A 128 -11.91 -22.81 4.19
CA LEU A 128 -10.70 -22.11 4.63
C LEU A 128 -9.62 -22.11 3.55
N THR A 129 -8.69 -21.16 3.65
CA THR A 129 -7.45 -21.21 2.87
C THR A 129 -6.57 -22.38 3.36
N LEU A 130 -5.72 -22.91 2.49
CA LEU A 130 -4.77 -23.98 2.87
C LEU A 130 -3.86 -23.54 4.02
N ARG A 131 -3.38 -22.30 3.99
CA ARG A 131 -2.57 -21.71 5.06
C ARG A 131 -3.29 -21.80 6.41
N ASP A 132 -4.53 -21.32 6.47
CA ASP A 132 -5.28 -21.25 7.72
C ASP A 132 -5.71 -22.65 8.19
N ALA A 133 -6.00 -23.58 7.26
CA ALA A 133 -6.32 -24.96 7.57
C ALA A 133 -5.14 -25.70 8.24
N VAL A 134 -3.92 -25.55 7.73
CA VAL A 134 -2.71 -26.17 8.33
C VAL A 134 -2.48 -25.68 9.76
N VAL A 135 -2.68 -24.38 9.99
CA VAL A 135 -2.56 -23.77 11.33
C VAL A 135 -3.69 -24.25 12.25
N GLN A 136 -4.93 -24.26 11.78
CA GLN A 136 -6.09 -24.68 12.57
C GLN A 136 -5.99 -26.15 13.00
N MET A 137 -5.47 -27.02 12.12
CA MET A 137 -5.21 -28.43 12.41
C MET A 137 -3.97 -28.64 13.31
N LYS A 138 -3.27 -27.57 13.69
CA LYS A 138 -2.04 -27.58 14.51
C LYS A 138 -0.90 -28.39 13.88
N LEU A 139 -0.87 -28.47 12.55
CA LEU A 139 0.15 -29.20 11.81
C LEU A 139 1.40 -28.36 11.54
N ALA A 140 1.24 -27.04 11.41
CA ALA A 140 2.35 -26.09 11.31
C ALA A 140 2.11 -24.87 12.20
N THR A 141 3.18 -24.17 12.57
CA THR A 141 3.05 -22.88 13.24
C THR A 141 2.59 -21.79 12.28
N VAL A 142 2.10 -20.67 12.82
CA VAL A 142 1.68 -19.52 12.01
C VAL A 142 2.84 -19.00 11.15
N GLU A 143 4.05 -18.96 11.71
CA GLU A 143 5.27 -18.53 11.03
C GLU A 143 5.64 -19.44 9.87
N GLN A 144 5.61 -20.77 10.09
CA GLN A 144 5.90 -21.76 9.04
C GLN A 144 4.87 -21.68 7.91
N ALA A 145 3.59 -21.62 8.24
CA ALA A 145 2.52 -21.48 7.24
C ALA A 145 2.62 -20.16 6.45
N THR A 146 2.93 -19.05 7.12
CA THR A 146 3.11 -17.74 6.44
C THR A 146 4.35 -17.73 5.56
N ARG A 147 5.44 -18.38 5.98
CA ARG A 147 6.68 -18.51 5.18
C ARG A 147 6.44 -19.34 3.92
N ALA A 148 5.76 -20.48 4.06
CA ALA A 148 5.38 -21.32 2.93
C ALA A 148 4.45 -20.58 1.96
N TYR A 149 3.51 -19.80 2.49
CA TYR A 149 2.63 -18.94 1.68
C TYR A 149 3.40 -17.86 0.92
N ALA A 150 4.39 -17.22 1.57
CA ALA A 150 5.26 -16.25 0.93
C ALA A 150 6.04 -16.87 -0.24
N ASN A 151 6.56 -18.09 -0.06
CA ASN A 151 7.25 -18.81 -1.13
C ASN A 151 6.34 -19.11 -2.33
N GLU A 152 5.10 -19.53 -2.09
CA GLU A 152 4.12 -19.79 -3.15
C GLU A 152 3.82 -18.54 -3.97
N LEU A 153 3.65 -17.38 -3.32
CA LEU A 153 3.44 -16.10 -3.99
C LEU A 153 4.71 -15.50 -4.62
N GLY A 154 5.90 -16.06 -4.32
CA GLY A 154 7.17 -15.45 -4.70
C GLY A 154 7.47 -14.15 -3.95
N LEU A 155 6.95 -13.99 -2.74
CA LEU A 155 7.19 -12.87 -1.84
C LEU A 155 8.19 -13.24 -0.74
N SER A 156 8.92 -12.26 -0.22
CA SER A 156 9.80 -12.46 0.93
C SER A 156 9.01 -12.46 2.24
N TYR A 157 9.30 -13.40 3.13
CA TYR A 157 8.79 -13.38 4.51
C TYR A 157 9.70 -12.54 5.43
N ILE A 158 9.13 -11.80 6.37
CA ILE A 158 9.87 -11.09 7.43
C ILE A 158 9.20 -11.23 8.80
N ASP A 159 10.03 -11.34 9.84
CA ASP A 159 9.59 -11.20 11.23
C ASP A 159 9.71 -9.73 11.67
N LEU A 160 8.58 -9.10 11.99
CA LEU A 160 8.55 -7.70 12.41
C LEU A 160 9.15 -7.48 13.80
N ALA A 161 9.37 -8.53 14.60
CA ALA A 161 10.14 -8.39 15.84
C ALA A 161 11.59 -7.96 15.56
N ASP A 162 12.13 -8.38 14.41
CA ASP A 162 13.47 -8.09 13.95
C ASP A 162 13.55 -6.85 13.06
N MET A 163 12.50 -6.04 12.93
CA MET A 163 12.55 -4.83 12.12
C MET A 163 11.88 -3.65 12.80
N VAL A 164 12.53 -2.48 12.72
CA VAL A 164 12.00 -1.22 13.25
C VAL A 164 11.59 -0.35 12.06
N PRO A 165 10.28 -0.08 11.90
CA PRO A 165 9.81 0.81 10.85
C PRO A 165 10.27 2.25 11.05
N GLU A 166 10.53 2.96 9.96
CA GLU A 166 10.87 4.38 9.95
C GLU A 166 9.66 5.26 10.31
N GLU A 167 9.88 6.28 11.13
CA GLU A 167 8.82 7.23 11.50
C GLU A 167 8.19 7.91 10.27
N ALA A 168 9.03 8.33 9.32
CA ALA A 168 8.56 8.94 8.07
C ALA A 168 7.65 8.01 7.25
N ALA A 169 7.94 6.71 7.24
CA ALA A 169 7.13 5.73 6.53
C ALA A 169 5.76 5.55 7.20
N LEU A 170 5.76 5.54 8.53
CA LEU A 170 4.56 5.39 9.34
C LEU A 170 3.66 6.63 9.29
N ASP A 171 4.24 7.83 9.29
CA ASP A 171 3.50 9.10 9.26
C ASP A 171 2.81 9.35 7.91
N ALA A 172 3.37 8.83 6.82
CA ALA A 172 2.81 8.97 5.48
C ALA A 172 1.52 8.15 5.26
N LEU A 173 1.35 7.05 6.00
CA LEU A 173 0.21 6.13 5.84
C LEU A 173 -0.75 6.22 7.05
N PRO A 174 -2.02 6.60 6.85
CA PRO A 174 -2.94 6.81 7.96
C PRO A 174 -3.43 5.49 8.57
N LYS A 175 -3.81 5.56 9.85
CA LYS A 175 -4.22 4.41 10.67
C LYS A 175 -5.37 3.59 10.05
N ASN A 176 -6.30 4.25 9.38
CA ASN A 176 -7.43 3.58 8.73
C ASN A 176 -7.00 2.71 7.55
N VAL A 177 -5.95 3.09 6.82
CA VAL A 177 -5.43 2.32 5.68
C VAL A 177 -4.69 1.08 6.18
N VAL A 178 -3.76 1.24 7.12
CA VAL A 178 -3.02 0.09 7.72
C VAL A 178 -3.95 -0.92 8.36
N ARG A 179 -5.03 -0.49 9.02
CA ARG A 179 -6.04 -1.38 9.60
C ARG A 179 -6.94 -2.04 8.57
N ARG A 180 -7.35 -1.31 7.53
CA ARG A 180 -8.23 -1.84 6.48
C ARG A 180 -7.55 -2.93 5.68
N TYR A 181 -6.29 -2.72 5.31
CA TYR A 181 -5.52 -3.64 4.47
C TYR A 181 -4.62 -4.60 5.26
N THR A 182 -4.63 -4.52 6.60
CA THR A 182 -3.72 -5.29 7.48
C THR A 182 -2.28 -5.25 6.96
N CYS A 183 -1.76 -4.02 6.82
CA CYS A 183 -0.43 -3.77 6.32
C CYS A 183 0.32 -2.77 7.20
N LEU A 184 1.64 -2.76 7.11
CA LEU A 184 2.52 -1.87 7.86
C LEU A 184 3.65 -1.36 6.95
N PRO A 185 3.78 -0.04 6.72
CA PRO A 185 4.91 0.50 5.98
C PRO A 185 6.15 0.39 6.85
N LEU A 186 7.26 -0.04 6.26
CA LEU A 186 8.47 -0.38 6.97
C LEU A 186 9.52 0.72 6.80
N PHE A 187 9.98 0.95 5.59
CA PHE A 187 10.86 2.07 5.27
C PHE A 187 10.66 2.49 3.82
N VAL A 188 11.12 3.70 3.49
CA VAL A 188 11.00 4.26 2.15
C VAL A 188 12.40 4.44 1.56
N ASP A 189 12.72 3.73 0.48
CA ASP A 189 13.96 3.96 -0.27
C ASP A 189 13.70 4.82 -1.51
N ALA A 190 14.75 5.17 -2.27
CA ALA A 190 14.62 6.07 -3.43
C ALA A 190 13.72 5.52 -4.55
N GLU A 191 13.62 4.20 -4.70
CA GLU A 191 12.92 3.54 -5.81
C GLU A 191 11.56 2.98 -5.39
N LYS A 192 11.42 2.50 -4.15
CA LYS A 192 10.29 1.72 -3.67
C LYS A 192 10.00 1.91 -2.18
N VAL A 193 8.77 1.59 -1.80
CA VAL A 193 8.34 1.55 -0.40
C VAL A 193 8.20 0.11 0.03
N LEU A 194 8.90 -0.28 1.09
CA LEU A 194 8.75 -1.61 1.63
C LEU A 194 7.53 -1.67 2.55
N VAL A 195 6.58 -2.56 2.25
CA VAL A 195 5.34 -2.70 3.03
C VAL A 195 5.16 -4.16 3.44
N ALA A 196 4.98 -4.38 4.74
CA ALA A 196 4.60 -5.68 5.27
C ALA A 196 3.08 -5.87 5.16
N CYS A 197 2.65 -6.98 4.57
CA CYS A 197 1.25 -7.36 4.42
C CYS A 197 1.00 -8.75 5.03
N ALA A 198 -0.23 -8.98 5.51
CA ALA A 198 -0.63 -10.30 6.00
C ALA A 198 -0.95 -11.28 4.86
N ASP A 199 -1.46 -10.74 3.76
CA ASP A 199 -1.94 -11.47 2.58
C ASP A 199 -1.43 -10.81 1.30
N GLU A 200 -1.76 -11.40 0.16
CA GLU A 200 -1.46 -10.82 -1.14
C GLU A 200 -2.10 -9.43 -1.24
N PRO A 201 -1.33 -8.40 -1.66
CA PRO A 201 -1.85 -7.06 -1.72
C PRO A 201 -2.87 -6.91 -2.86
N SER A 202 -3.93 -6.14 -2.62
CA SER A 202 -4.85 -5.75 -3.69
C SER A 202 -4.28 -4.58 -4.51
N HIS A 203 -4.68 -4.47 -5.78
CA HIS A 203 -4.33 -3.32 -6.62
C HIS A 203 -4.70 -1.97 -5.99
N ASP A 204 -5.83 -1.90 -5.27
CA ASP A 204 -6.22 -0.71 -4.51
C ASP A 204 -5.16 -0.29 -3.48
N LEU A 205 -4.54 -1.25 -2.79
CA LEU A 205 -3.49 -0.96 -1.82
C LEU A 205 -2.22 -0.47 -2.53
N GLU A 206 -1.84 -1.13 -3.62
CA GLU A 206 -0.68 -0.72 -4.44
C GLU A 206 -0.82 0.73 -4.92
N GLU A 207 -1.99 1.10 -5.42
CA GLU A 207 -2.27 2.45 -5.87
C GLU A 207 -2.30 3.46 -4.72
N GLU A 208 -2.93 3.13 -3.59
CA GLU A 208 -2.95 3.99 -2.40
C GLU A 208 -1.53 4.27 -1.88
N ILE A 209 -0.66 3.25 -1.84
CA ILE A 209 0.75 3.42 -1.46
C ILE A 209 1.48 4.27 -2.49
N ARG A 210 1.32 3.98 -3.79
CA ARG A 210 1.95 4.75 -4.87
C ARG A 210 1.57 6.24 -4.80
N LEU A 211 0.30 6.57 -4.57
CA LEU A 211 -0.20 7.95 -4.49
C LEU A 211 0.36 8.70 -3.28
N ARG A 212 0.56 8.02 -2.15
CA ARG A 212 1.04 8.65 -0.91
C ARG A 212 2.54 8.82 -0.86
N PHE A 213 3.27 7.79 -1.30
CA PHE A 213 4.72 7.76 -1.20
C PHE A 213 5.42 8.20 -2.50
N GLY A 214 4.68 8.33 -3.60
CA GLY A 214 5.23 8.68 -4.92
C GLY A 214 6.12 7.59 -5.53
N ARG A 215 6.11 6.38 -4.96
CA ARG A 215 6.99 5.26 -5.31
C ARG A 215 6.19 3.95 -5.34
N PRO A 216 6.52 2.99 -6.22
CA PRO A 216 5.93 1.65 -6.19
C PRO A 216 6.19 0.97 -4.86
N MET A 217 5.28 0.09 -4.44
CA MET A 217 5.48 -0.71 -3.23
C MET A 217 6.17 -2.03 -3.55
N LYS A 218 7.08 -2.47 -2.68
CA LYS A 218 7.57 -3.85 -2.63
C LYS A 218 6.95 -4.50 -1.41
N THR A 219 6.20 -5.57 -1.65
CA THR A 219 5.47 -6.28 -0.61
C THR A 219 6.34 -7.36 0.02
N VAL A 220 6.25 -7.47 1.34
CA VAL A 220 6.80 -8.59 2.12
C VAL A 220 5.69 -9.16 3.00
N LEU A 221 5.70 -10.47 3.23
CA LEU A 221 4.72 -11.09 4.12
C LEU A 221 5.21 -11.13 5.56
N ALA A 222 4.31 -10.83 6.49
CA ALA A 222 4.51 -11.01 7.91
C ALA A 222 3.26 -11.65 8.54
N THR A 223 3.38 -12.22 9.73
CA THR A 223 2.23 -12.88 10.36
C THR A 223 1.12 -11.87 10.68
N PRO A 224 -0.16 -12.22 10.49
CA PRO A 224 -1.28 -11.29 10.73
C PRO A 224 -1.30 -10.75 12.16
N GLN A 225 -0.93 -11.58 13.13
CA GLN A 225 -0.82 -11.18 14.53
C GLN A 225 0.27 -10.13 14.73
N SER A 226 1.48 -10.38 14.21
CA SER A 226 2.60 -9.46 14.34
C SER A 226 2.29 -8.10 13.71
N ILE A 227 1.61 -8.06 12.56
CA ILE A 227 1.19 -6.80 11.94
C ILE A 227 0.21 -6.05 12.85
N LYS A 228 -0.81 -6.72 13.39
CA LYS A 228 -1.79 -6.09 14.30
C LYS A 228 -1.14 -5.53 15.55
N GLU A 229 -0.25 -6.30 16.19
CA GLU A 229 0.51 -5.87 17.36
C GLU A 229 1.35 -4.62 17.07
N ASN A 230 2.02 -4.58 15.91
CA ASN A 230 2.81 -3.42 15.50
C ASN A 230 1.93 -2.22 15.12
N ILE A 231 0.77 -2.43 14.50
CA ILE A 231 -0.20 -1.36 14.24
C ILE A 231 -0.65 -0.74 15.57
N ASP A 232 -0.98 -1.55 16.57
CA ASP A 232 -1.44 -1.03 17.86
C ASP A 232 -0.32 -0.35 18.64
N ARG A 233 0.93 -0.85 18.55
CA ARG A 233 2.12 -0.24 19.13
C ARG A 233 2.45 1.11 18.51
N TYR A 234 2.49 1.19 17.18
CA TYR A 234 2.99 2.35 16.47
C TYR A 234 1.89 3.39 16.20
N TYR A 235 0.67 2.96 15.87
CA TYR A 235 -0.48 3.85 15.62
C TYR A 235 -1.38 4.00 16.85
N ALA A 236 -0.82 3.98 18.06
CA ALA A 236 -1.58 4.23 19.28
C ALA A 236 -2.28 5.62 19.20
N PRO A 237 -3.50 5.77 19.75
CA PRO A 237 -4.24 7.04 19.67
C PRO A 237 -3.42 8.22 20.18
N GLY A 238 -3.34 9.30 19.40
CA GLY A 238 -2.62 10.53 19.76
C GLY A 238 -1.12 10.53 19.49
N MET A 239 -0.52 9.41 19.08
CA MET A 239 0.93 9.34 18.78
C MET A 239 1.32 9.99 17.46
N ARG A 240 0.41 10.02 16.46
CA ARG A 240 0.70 10.52 15.11
C ARG A 240 -0.36 11.47 14.62
N LYS A 241 0.06 12.49 13.88
CA LYS A 241 -0.84 13.36 13.12
C LYS A 241 -1.32 12.58 11.92
N GLU A 242 -2.63 12.43 11.77
CA GLU A 242 -3.18 11.75 10.60
C GLU A 242 -2.83 12.55 9.34
N PRO A 243 -2.15 11.96 8.35
CA PRO A 243 -1.90 12.64 7.09
C PRO A 243 -3.25 12.97 6.44
N THR A 244 -3.39 14.20 5.97
CA THR A 244 -4.57 14.61 5.20
C THR A 244 -4.74 13.64 4.03
N ALA A 245 -5.96 13.11 3.88
CA ALA A 245 -6.21 12.10 2.86
C ALA A 245 -5.87 12.65 1.46
N PRO A 246 -5.19 11.87 0.59
CA PRO A 246 -5.25 12.12 -0.83
C PRO A 246 -6.72 12.08 -1.20
N ALA A 247 -7.17 13.08 -1.97
CA ALA A 247 -8.54 13.17 -2.42
C ALA A 247 -8.93 11.86 -3.09
N LYS A 248 -9.81 11.08 -2.45
CA LYS A 248 -10.27 9.80 -3.01
C LYS A 248 -10.92 10.07 -4.36
N ALA A 249 -10.48 9.34 -5.39
CA ALA A 249 -11.29 9.02 -6.54
C ALA A 249 -12.57 8.33 -6.02
N GLY A 250 -13.69 9.04 -6.13
CA GLY A 250 -14.97 8.61 -5.58
C GLY A 250 -15.57 7.48 -6.41
N GLY A 251 -15.64 6.28 -5.84
CA GLY A 251 -16.63 5.27 -6.23
C GLY A 251 -18.02 5.76 -5.81
N MET A 252 -18.85 6.11 -6.80
CA MET A 252 -20.26 6.43 -6.61
C MET A 252 -21.05 5.14 -6.36
N ALA A 253 -21.47 4.93 -5.12
CA ALA A 253 -22.63 4.10 -4.81
C ALA A 253 -23.72 4.99 -4.19
N ALA A 254 -24.93 4.86 -4.74
CA ALA A 254 -26.04 5.79 -4.67
C ALA A 254 -26.63 6.02 -3.27
N LYS A 255 -26.92 7.30 -2.94
CA LYS A 255 -27.97 7.73 -1.98
C LYS A 255 -28.59 9.06 -2.43
N THR A 256 -29.65 9.00 -3.24
CA THR A 256 -30.32 10.18 -3.86
C THR A 256 -31.46 10.81 -3.06
N GLY A 257 -31.67 10.47 -1.78
CA GLY A 257 -32.79 11.00 -1.00
C GLY A 257 -32.55 12.30 -0.20
N GLY A 258 -31.30 12.65 0.11
CA GLY A 258 -31.00 13.68 1.12
C GLY A 258 -30.20 14.89 0.65
N MET A 259 -29.88 14.96 -0.65
CA MET A 259 -28.92 15.93 -1.18
C MET A 259 -29.50 17.36 -1.25
N ALA A 260 -30.77 17.51 -1.64
CA ALA A 260 -31.40 18.83 -1.76
C ALA A 260 -31.54 19.55 -0.39
N ALA A 261 -31.96 18.83 0.66
CA ALA A 261 -32.10 19.38 2.01
C ALA A 261 -30.74 19.75 2.63
N LYS A 262 -29.71 18.91 2.43
CA LYS A 262 -28.35 19.19 2.88
C LYS A 262 -27.71 20.37 2.17
N ILE A 263 -27.97 20.55 0.87
CA ILE A 263 -27.50 21.72 0.12
C ILE A 263 -28.16 22.99 0.66
N ALA A 264 -29.48 23.01 0.84
CA ALA A 264 -30.20 24.17 1.38
C ALA A 264 -29.71 24.58 2.79
N GLN A 265 -29.41 23.62 3.66
CA GLN A 265 -28.90 23.87 5.00
C GLN A 265 -27.47 24.43 5.00
N LYS A 266 -26.61 23.93 4.11
CA LYS A 266 -25.21 24.42 3.95
C LYS A 266 -25.16 25.81 3.31
N VAL A 267 -26.13 26.11 2.45
CA VAL A 267 -26.34 27.42 1.82
C VAL A 267 -26.74 28.48 2.85
N ALA A 268 -27.62 28.15 3.79
CA ALA A 268 -28.08 29.08 4.83
C ALA A 268 -26.99 29.46 5.85
N GLN A 269 -25.89 28.70 5.93
CA GLN A 269 -24.80 28.90 6.91
C GLN A 269 -23.60 29.69 6.36
N GLN A 270 -23.64 30.16 5.10
CA GLN A 270 -22.54 30.96 4.54
C GLN A 270 -22.59 32.42 5.02
N LYS A 271 -21.42 32.99 5.37
CA LYS A 271 -21.29 34.40 5.75
C LYS A 271 -21.74 35.34 4.60
N PRO A 272 -22.42 36.45 4.90
CA PRO A 272 -22.85 37.41 3.90
C PRO A 272 -21.64 38.05 3.20
N VAL A 273 -21.76 38.27 1.89
CA VAL A 273 -20.65 38.73 1.02
C VAL A 273 -20.11 40.10 1.46
N SER A 274 -20.94 40.90 2.13
CA SER A 274 -20.59 42.20 2.71
C SER A 274 -19.58 42.13 3.86
N SER A 275 -19.36 40.96 4.46
CA SER A 275 -18.46 40.74 5.60
C SER A 275 -17.10 40.12 5.24
N LEU A 276 -16.81 39.91 3.96
CA LEU A 276 -15.60 39.25 3.48
C LEU A 276 -14.51 40.26 3.08
N SER A 277 -13.25 39.89 3.31
CA SER A 277 -12.11 40.67 2.83
C SER A 277 -12.04 40.69 1.29
N PRO A 278 -11.33 41.66 0.67
CA PRO A 278 -11.25 41.78 -0.79
C PRO A 278 -10.71 40.52 -1.48
N GLU A 279 -9.76 39.83 -0.84
CA GLU A 279 -9.16 38.59 -1.35
C GLU A 279 -10.13 37.41 -1.28
N GLU A 280 -10.80 37.20 -0.14
CA GLU A 280 -11.81 36.14 0.02
C GLU A 280 -13.01 36.33 -0.93
N ARG A 281 -13.36 37.58 -1.24
CA ARG A 281 -14.40 37.91 -2.21
C ARG A 281 -13.98 37.55 -3.64
N ALA A 282 -12.71 37.73 -3.98
CA ALA A 282 -12.17 37.33 -5.29
C ALA A 282 -12.12 35.81 -5.43
N GLU A 283 -11.68 35.08 -4.39
CA GLU A 283 -11.68 33.62 -4.38
C GLU A 283 -13.10 33.04 -4.49
N ARG A 284 -14.05 33.57 -3.71
CA ARG A 284 -15.45 33.15 -3.79
C ARG A 284 -16.05 33.39 -5.18
N ARG A 285 -15.71 34.51 -5.82
CA ARG A 285 -16.14 34.81 -7.19
C ARG A 285 -15.54 33.83 -8.19
N ASN A 286 -14.24 33.55 -8.09
CA ASN A 286 -13.55 32.61 -8.98
C ASN A 286 -14.11 31.19 -8.83
N LEU A 287 -14.37 30.76 -7.60
CA LEU A 287 -15.02 29.47 -7.32
C LEU A 287 -16.43 29.40 -7.92
N GLY A 288 -17.21 30.49 -7.82
CA GLY A 288 -18.52 30.60 -8.45
C GLY A 288 -18.47 30.47 -9.98
N ILE A 289 -17.46 31.08 -10.62
CA ILE A 289 -17.24 30.99 -12.08
C ILE A 289 -16.90 29.54 -12.46
N VAL A 290 -15.97 28.90 -11.74
CA VAL A 290 -15.57 27.51 -12.00
C VAL A 290 -16.77 26.57 -11.87
N LEU A 291 -17.59 26.72 -10.83
CA LEU A 291 -18.79 25.90 -10.63
C LEU A 291 -19.84 26.12 -11.73
N ALA A 292 -20.01 27.36 -12.19
CA ALA A 292 -20.88 27.66 -13.34
C ALA A 292 -20.39 26.95 -14.61
N CYS A 293 -19.09 27.02 -14.91
CA CYS A 293 -18.50 26.33 -16.06
C CYS A 293 -18.65 24.80 -15.95
N MET A 294 -18.35 24.23 -14.78
CA MET A 294 -18.48 22.79 -14.53
C MET A 294 -19.91 22.28 -14.62
N THR A 295 -20.92 23.12 -14.33
CA THR A 295 -22.34 22.76 -14.48
C THR A 295 -22.69 22.44 -15.92
N PHE A 296 -22.21 23.25 -16.88
CA PHE A 296 -22.42 22.98 -18.31
C PHE A 296 -21.67 21.74 -18.78
N VAL A 297 -20.44 21.54 -18.32
CA VAL A 297 -19.64 20.36 -18.68
C VAL A 297 -20.31 19.09 -18.17
N ILE A 298 -20.74 19.06 -16.91
CA ILE A 298 -21.36 17.89 -16.30
C ILE A 298 -22.72 17.58 -16.94
N LEU A 299 -23.58 18.58 -17.09
CA LEU A 299 -24.91 18.37 -17.69
C LEU A 299 -24.82 17.98 -19.18
N GLY A 300 -23.89 18.60 -19.92
CA GLY A 300 -23.67 18.25 -21.34
C GLY A 300 -23.16 16.82 -21.51
N ASN A 301 -22.24 16.37 -20.64
CA ASN A 301 -21.78 14.97 -20.65
C ASN A 301 -22.89 14.01 -20.20
N LEU A 302 -23.70 14.38 -19.22
CA LEU A 302 -24.83 13.56 -18.77
C LEU A 302 -25.88 13.40 -19.88
N ASP A 303 -26.21 14.48 -20.59
CA ASP A 303 -27.16 14.42 -21.71
C ASP A 303 -26.64 13.54 -22.84
N THR A 304 -25.37 13.69 -23.21
CA THR A 304 -24.76 12.99 -24.36
C THR A 304 -24.51 11.51 -24.10
N TRP A 305 -24.01 11.15 -22.92
CA TRP A 305 -23.56 9.78 -22.65
C TRP A 305 -24.53 8.94 -21.84
N VAL A 306 -25.49 9.56 -21.14
CA VAL A 306 -26.40 8.84 -20.24
C VAL A 306 -27.84 9.02 -20.66
N LEU A 307 -28.34 10.26 -20.69
CA LEU A 307 -29.75 10.52 -20.95
C LEU A 307 -30.12 10.32 -22.42
N TRP A 308 -29.16 10.41 -23.34
CA TRP A 308 -29.36 10.15 -24.76
C TRP A 308 -29.95 8.76 -25.01
N ASP A 309 -29.24 7.72 -24.58
CA ASP A 309 -29.65 6.34 -24.77
C ASP A 309 -30.77 5.92 -23.80
N LEU A 310 -30.80 6.50 -22.60
CA LEU A 310 -31.77 6.11 -21.57
C LEU A 310 -33.17 6.70 -21.79
N ALA A 311 -33.28 7.91 -22.35
CA ALA A 311 -34.55 8.62 -22.46
C ALA A 311 -34.73 9.39 -23.78
N TRP A 312 -33.78 10.25 -24.14
CA TRP A 312 -33.98 11.23 -25.20
C TRP A 312 -34.19 10.61 -26.57
N ARG A 313 -33.49 9.51 -26.89
CA ARG A 313 -33.68 8.76 -28.14
C ARG A 313 -35.08 8.17 -28.33
N HIS A 314 -35.80 7.90 -27.24
CA HIS A 314 -37.13 7.29 -27.28
C HIS A 314 -38.26 8.33 -27.25
N PHE A 315 -38.05 9.49 -26.64
CA PHE A 315 -39.09 10.50 -26.42
C PHE A 315 -39.01 11.71 -27.38
N LEU A 316 -37.86 11.99 -27.99
CA LEU A 316 -37.73 13.13 -28.92
C LEU A 316 -37.93 12.69 -30.38
N PRO A 317 -38.63 13.49 -31.20
CA PRO A 317 -38.80 13.22 -32.62
C PRO A 317 -37.45 13.27 -33.36
N LEU A 318 -37.33 12.54 -34.48
CA LEU A 318 -36.07 12.41 -35.24
C LEU A 318 -35.45 13.77 -35.66
N SER A 319 -36.23 14.84 -35.76
CA SER A 319 -35.74 16.19 -36.04
C SER A 319 -34.84 16.76 -34.94
N PHE A 320 -34.91 16.24 -33.71
CA PHE A 320 -34.07 16.62 -32.58
C PHE A 320 -32.88 15.67 -32.37
N GLN A 321 -32.65 14.74 -33.29
CA GLN A 321 -31.56 13.74 -33.20
C GLN A 321 -30.16 14.38 -33.13
N TYR A 322 -30.01 15.64 -33.54
CA TYR A 322 -28.75 16.39 -33.51
C TYR A 322 -28.68 17.42 -32.38
N PHE A 323 -29.63 17.40 -31.43
CA PHE A 323 -29.68 18.36 -30.34
C PHE A 323 -29.52 17.68 -28.97
N PRO A 324 -28.29 17.29 -28.58
CA PRO A 324 -28.04 16.44 -27.41
C PRO A 324 -27.94 17.23 -26.10
N PHE A 325 -28.66 18.34 -25.93
CA PHE A 325 -28.52 19.24 -24.78
C PHE A 325 -29.85 19.58 -24.08
N VAL A 326 -30.86 18.73 -24.23
CA VAL A 326 -32.21 19.01 -23.73
C VAL A 326 -32.24 19.08 -22.20
N GLY A 327 -31.59 18.14 -21.50
CA GLY A 327 -31.50 18.17 -20.03
C GLY A 327 -30.65 19.35 -19.52
N THR A 328 -29.63 19.74 -20.27
CA THR A 328 -28.77 20.89 -20.01
C THR A 328 -29.54 22.20 -20.10
N LEU A 329 -30.45 22.33 -21.06
CA LEU A 329 -31.34 23.49 -21.16
C LEU A 329 -32.36 23.55 -20.02
N ILE A 330 -32.91 22.41 -19.61
CA ILE A 330 -33.94 22.33 -18.57
C ILE A 330 -33.33 22.58 -17.17
N LEU A 331 -32.19 21.94 -16.87
CA LEU A 331 -31.59 21.94 -15.53
C LEU A 331 -30.48 22.98 -15.37
N GLY A 332 -29.86 23.43 -16.47
CA GLY A 332 -28.76 24.39 -16.44
C GLY A 332 -29.18 25.75 -15.88
N GLY A 333 -30.32 26.28 -16.33
CA GLY A 333 -30.86 27.56 -15.84
C GLY A 333 -31.08 27.58 -14.32
N PRO A 334 -31.86 26.65 -13.75
CA PRO A 334 -32.06 26.53 -12.30
C PRO A 334 -30.74 26.35 -11.53
N ALA A 335 -29.82 25.51 -12.02
CA ALA A 335 -28.54 25.28 -11.36
C ALA A 335 -27.66 26.53 -11.33
N LEU A 336 -27.58 27.28 -12.44
CA LEU A 336 -26.86 28.55 -12.51
C LEU A 336 -27.51 29.62 -11.65
N PHE A 337 -28.84 29.66 -11.56
CA PHE A 337 -29.54 30.56 -10.65
C PHE A 337 -29.17 30.30 -9.20
N VAL A 338 -29.05 29.03 -8.78
CA VAL A 338 -28.58 28.67 -7.44
C VAL A 338 -27.13 29.13 -7.26
N ILE A 339 -26.22 28.83 -8.19
CA ILE A 339 -24.81 29.26 -8.11
C ILE A 339 -24.72 30.79 -8.01
N TRP A 340 -25.52 31.51 -8.78
CA TRP A 340 -25.60 32.97 -8.73
C TRP A 340 -26.04 33.49 -7.36
N GLN A 341 -27.07 32.88 -6.76
CA GLN A 341 -27.53 33.25 -5.41
C GLN A 341 -26.46 32.99 -4.34
N LEU A 342 -25.62 31.97 -4.52
CA LEU A 342 -24.62 31.57 -3.52
C LEU A 342 -23.31 32.33 -3.61
N TYR A 343 -22.86 32.65 -4.83
CA TYR A 343 -21.50 33.14 -5.05
C TYR A 343 -21.46 34.60 -5.52
N PHE A 344 -22.54 35.11 -6.11
CA PHE A 344 -22.53 36.43 -6.75
C PHE A 344 -23.55 37.41 -6.18
N LYS A 345 -24.68 36.93 -5.67
CA LYS A 345 -25.70 37.79 -5.06
C LYS A 345 -25.22 38.31 -3.71
N SER A 346 -24.97 39.62 -3.65
CA SER A 346 -24.73 40.31 -2.38
C SER A 346 -26.04 40.37 -1.59
N ARG A 347 -26.14 39.63 -0.49
CA ARG A 347 -27.13 39.86 0.56
C ARG A 347 -26.50 40.65 1.69
#